data_AF-A0A821M0C5-F1
#
_entry.id   AF-A0A821M0C5-F1
#
_cell.length_a   1.000
_cell.length_b   1.000
_cell.length_c   1.000
_cell.angle_alpha   90.00
_cell.angle_beta   90.00
_cell.angle_gamma   90.00
#
_symmetry.space_group_name_H-M   'P 1'
#
loop_
_entity.id
_entity.type
_entity.pdbx_description
1 polymer ?
#
loop_
_entity_poly.entity_id
_entity_poly.type
_entity_poly.pdbx_seq_one_letter_code
_entity_poly.pdbx_strand_id
1 'polypeptide(L)'
;MTLWNAQQVIEWSDTISKASNVSIIFGLRPQWIEDVQTSLKKIQLKLEQLASVGIRYYILCWDDSSGAGTNAQMELQRDLIKALVNQVTNIELIGIIPASYSLSQISSSTNIDWSKQLAILNEIPTNIRFFVTESATNPSSIQTSNIPSLTNRQFIFFDNWIAVDSNSRVTMTWPPNRDPNIYHAA
;
A
#
# COMPACT_ATOMS: atom_id res chain seq x y z
N MET A 1 -16.50 3.70 0.02
CA MET A 1 -15.71 4.15 -1.15
C MET A 1 -16.66 4.85 -2.11
N THR A 2 -16.35 6.06 -2.53
CA THR A 2 -17.27 6.92 -3.30
C THR A 2 -16.85 6.96 -4.77
N LEU A 3 -17.82 6.80 -5.67
CA LEU A 3 -17.60 6.98 -7.10
C LEU A 3 -17.40 8.47 -7.41
N TRP A 4 -16.55 8.75 -8.39
CA TRP A 4 -16.38 10.10 -8.91
C TRP A 4 -17.64 10.57 -9.62
N ASN A 5 -17.93 11.86 -9.45
CA ASN A 5 -18.92 12.53 -10.28
C ASN A 5 -18.35 12.80 -11.69
N ALA A 6 -19.19 13.32 -12.60
CA ALA A 6 -18.81 13.56 -13.99
C ALA A 6 -17.60 14.51 -14.12
N GLN A 7 -17.54 15.57 -13.30
CA GLN A 7 -16.45 16.54 -13.33
C GLN A 7 -15.11 15.88 -12.96
N GLN A 8 -15.10 15.09 -11.89
CA GLN A 8 -13.91 14.35 -11.46
C GLN A 8 -13.45 13.34 -12.53
N VAL A 9 -14.37 12.67 -13.22
CA VAL A 9 -14.03 11.78 -14.34
C VAL A 9 -13.32 12.55 -15.47
N ILE A 10 -13.79 13.75 -15.80
CA ILE A 10 -13.17 14.61 -16.83
C ILE A 10 -11.76 15.03 -16.39
N GLU A 11 -11.61 15.52 -15.17
CA GLU A 11 -10.32 15.99 -14.62
C GLU A 11 -9.27 14.88 -14.57
N TRP A 12 -9.68 13.68 -14.15
CA TRP A 12 -8.77 12.53 -14.14
C TRP A 12 -8.42 12.07 -15.55
N SER A 13 -9.37 12.06 -16.49
CA SER A 13 -9.07 11.71 -17.90
C SER A 13 -8.05 12.68 -18.51
N ASP A 14 -8.20 13.99 -18.26
CA ASP A 14 -7.24 15.01 -18.69
C ASP A 14 -5.87 14.79 -18.04
N THR A 15 -5.83 14.50 -16.74
CA THR A 15 -4.59 14.18 -16.00
C THR A 15 -3.88 12.97 -16.61
N ILE A 16 -4.60 11.87 -16.86
CA ILE A 16 -4.01 10.66 -17.46
C ILE A 16 -3.47 10.97 -18.86
N SER A 17 -4.18 11.76 -19.68
CA SER A 17 -3.73 12.11 -21.03
C SER A 17 -2.41 12.89 -21.07
N LYS A 18 -2.08 13.62 -19.99
CA LYS A 18 -0.86 14.43 -19.85
C LYS A 18 0.30 13.66 -19.22
N ALA A 19 0.04 12.49 -18.62
CA ALA A 19 1.03 11.67 -17.93
C ALA A 19 1.81 10.75 -18.89
N SER A 20 2.44 11.32 -19.93
CA SER A 20 3.03 10.52 -21.02
C SER A 20 4.26 9.70 -20.64
N ASN A 21 5.01 10.10 -19.61
CA ASN A 21 6.26 9.46 -19.18
C ASN A 21 6.25 9.03 -17.71
N VAL A 22 5.08 8.98 -17.07
CA VAL A 22 4.93 8.60 -15.66
C VAL A 22 3.77 7.62 -15.52
N SER A 23 3.96 6.57 -14.73
CA SER A 23 2.87 5.67 -14.37
C SER A 23 2.03 6.28 -13.25
N ILE A 24 0.72 6.30 -13.42
CA ILE A 24 -0.22 6.72 -12.38
C ILE A 24 -0.75 5.47 -11.67
N ILE A 25 -0.57 5.45 -10.35
CA ILE A 25 -1.03 4.39 -9.45
C ILE A 25 -2.05 5.03 -8.51
N PHE A 26 -3.26 4.47 -8.44
CA PHE A 26 -4.30 5.01 -7.58
C PHE A 26 -4.32 4.30 -6.22
N GLY A 27 -4.24 5.06 -5.12
CA GLY A 27 -4.40 4.53 -3.77
C GLY A 27 -5.87 4.41 -3.37
N LEU A 28 -6.32 3.21 -3.01
CA LEU A 28 -7.65 2.97 -2.48
C LEU A 28 -7.57 2.62 -1.00
N ARG A 29 -8.42 3.23 -0.16
CA ARG A 29 -8.57 2.91 1.27
C ARG A 29 -9.91 2.18 1.50
N PRO A 30 -9.92 0.84 1.56
CA PRO A 30 -11.15 0.07 1.78
C PRO A 30 -11.83 0.33 3.13
N GLN A 31 -11.07 0.80 4.12
CA GLN A 31 -11.46 0.88 5.53
C GLN A 31 -11.70 -0.51 6.13
N TRP A 32 -12.53 -0.59 7.17
CA TRP A 32 -12.91 -1.83 7.85
C TRP A 32 -13.69 -2.76 6.93
N ILE A 33 -13.29 -4.04 6.89
CA ILE A 33 -13.96 -5.07 6.09
C ILE A 33 -14.96 -5.78 7.01
N GLU A 34 -16.25 -5.54 6.79
CA GLU A 34 -17.32 -6.31 7.46
C GLU A 34 -17.43 -7.71 6.87
N ASP A 35 -17.47 -7.78 5.54
CA ASP A 35 -17.41 -9.00 4.76
C ASP A 35 -16.70 -8.77 3.41
N VAL A 36 -16.16 -9.84 2.85
CA VAL A 36 -15.38 -9.81 1.62
C VAL A 36 -16.24 -9.40 0.41
N GLN A 37 -17.47 -9.89 0.29
CA GLN A 37 -18.30 -9.71 -0.91
C GLN A 37 -18.79 -8.27 -1.05
N THR A 38 -19.25 -7.66 0.04
CA THR A 38 -19.67 -6.25 0.07
C THR A 38 -18.51 -5.33 -0.27
N SER A 39 -17.33 -5.60 0.30
CA SER A 39 -16.13 -4.81 0.06
C SER A 39 -15.64 -4.97 -1.39
N LEU A 40 -15.63 -6.20 -1.90
CA LEU A 40 -15.28 -6.54 -3.26
C LEU A 40 -16.16 -5.79 -4.26
N LYS A 41 -17.48 -5.84 -4.11
CA LYS A 41 -18.42 -5.13 -5.01
C LYS A 41 -18.20 -3.62 -5.02
N LYS A 42 -17.98 -3.01 -3.85
CA LYS A 42 -17.71 -1.57 -3.73
C LYS A 42 -16.40 -1.19 -4.43
N ILE A 43 -15.36 -2.00 -4.26
CA ILE A 43 -14.06 -1.77 -4.88
C ILE A 43 -14.13 -2.00 -6.40
N GLN A 44 -14.79 -3.06 -6.87
CA GLN A 44 -14.98 -3.34 -8.29
C GLN A 44 -15.58 -2.16 -9.05
N LEU A 45 -16.68 -1.59 -8.55
CA LEU A 45 -17.30 -0.41 -9.16
C LEU A 45 -16.34 0.77 -9.24
N LYS A 46 -15.50 0.96 -8.21
CA LYS A 46 -14.50 2.02 -8.23
C LYS A 46 -13.40 1.72 -9.26
N LEU A 47 -12.89 0.49 -9.28
CA LEU A 47 -11.84 0.03 -10.20
C LEU A 47 -12.28 0.12 -11.66
N GLU A 48 -13.54 -0.21 -11.98
CA GLU A 48 -14.12 -0.01 -13.31
C GLU A 48 -14.10 1.47 -13.73
N GLN A 49 -14.44 2.38 -12.82
CA GLN A 49 -14.38 3.82 -13.06
C GLN A 49 -12.94 4.33 -13.21
N LEU A 50 -11.97 3.78 -12.46
CA LEU A 50 -10.56 4.14 -12.62
C LEU A 50 -10.02 3.65 -13.98
N ALA A 51 -10.35 2.42 -14.37
CA ALA A 51 -9.95 1.85 -15.65
C ALA A 51 -10.54 2.63 -16.83
N SER A 52 -11.79 3.14 -16.71
CA SER A 52 -12.44 3.88 -17.80
C SER A 52 -11.78 5.23 -18.12
N VAL A 53 -11.02 5.81 -17.18
CA VAL A 53 -10.21 7.02 -17.40
C VAL A 53 -8.74 6.72 -17.75
N GLY A 54 -8.39 5.44 -17.88
CA GLY A 54 -7.05 5.00 -18.31
C GLY A 54 -6.06 4.72 -17.17
N ILE A 55 -6.48 4.70 -15.90
CA ILE A 55 -5.62 4.25 -14.80
C ILE A 55 -5.44 2.74 -14.89
N ARG A 56 -4.19 2.28 -14.87
CA ARG A 56 -3.83 0.86 -15.04
C ARG A 56 -3.42 0.15 -13.76
N TYR A 57 -3.04 0.90 -12.73
CA TYR A 57 -2.48 0.36 -11.50
C TYR A 57 -3.18 0.93 -10.28
N TYR A 58 -3.34 0.11 -9.25
CA TYR A 58 -3.82 0.54 -7.95
C TYR A 58 -3.09 -0.13 -6.80
N ILE A 59 -3.20 0.46 -5.63
CA ILE A 59 -2.80 -0.12 -4.35
C ILE A 59 -3.96 -0.10 -3.36
N LEU A 60 -3.93 -1.01 -2.39
CA LEU A 60 -4.85 -0.99 -1.25
C LEU A 60 -4.12 -0.52 0.01
N CYS A 61 -4.73 0.44 0.69
CA CYS A 61 -4.12 1.19 1.78
C CYS A 61 -4.91 0.92 3.08
N TRP A 62 -4.28 0.25 4.04
CA TRP A 62 -4.80 0.02 5.39
C TRP A 62 -3.97 0.72 6.47
N ASP A 63 -3.05 1.61 6.07
CA ASP A 63 -2.45 2.58 6.97
C ASP A 63 -3.53 3.38 7.70
N ASP A 64 -3.30 3.63 8.99
CA ASP A 64 -4.16 4.42 9.87
C ASP A 64 -5.62 3.94 9.99
N SER A 65 -5.88 2.68 9.62
CA SER A 65 -7.19 2.04 9.83
C SER A 65 -7.20 1.28 11.15
N SER A 66 -7.97 1.80 12.12
CA SER A 66 -8.10 1.18 13.45
C SER A 66 -8.51 -0.30 13.34
N GLY A 67 -7.74 -1.17 13.99
CA GLY A 67 -7.97 -2.62 14.04
C GLY A 67 -7.68 -3.37 12.74
N ALA A 68 -7.24 -2.71 11.66
CA ALA A 68 -6.86 -3.38 10.42
C ALA A 68 -5.63 -4.30 10.57
N GLY A 69 -4.83 -4.10 11.62
CA GLY A 69 -3.71 -4.99 11.99
C GLY A 69 -4.11 -6.23 12.81
N THR A 70 -5.39 -6.43 13.13
CA THR A 70 -5.82 -7.65 13.82
C THR A 70 -5.83 -8.85 12.87
N ASN A 71 -5.58 -10.06 13.37
CA ASN A 71 -5.58 -11.27 12.53
C ASN A 71 -6.89 -11.44 11.75
N ALA A 72 -8.03 -11.23 12.41
CA ALA A 72 -9.35 -11.32 11.78
C ALA A 72 -9.50 -10.35 10.60
N GLN A 73 -9.04 -9.11 10.74
CA GLN A 73 -9.04 -8.16 9.61
C GLN A 73 -8.03 -8.55 8.53
N MET A 74 -6.83 -9.02 8.89
CA MET A 74 -5.82 -9.43 7.91
C MET A 74 -6.27 -10.65 7.09
N GLU A 75 -7.02 -11.59 7.67
CA GLU A 75 -7.64 -12.70 6.95
C GLU A 75 -8.64 -12.20 5.90
N LEU A 76 -9.51 -11.26 6.29
CA LEU A 76 -10.47 -10.62 5.37
C LEU A 76 -9.76 -9.81 4.28
N GLN A 77 -8.68 -9.11 4.61
CA GLN A 77 -7.85 -8.39 3.63
C GLN A 77 -7.21 -9.35 2.62
N ARG A 78 -6.60 -10.45 3.09
CA ARG A 78 -6.02 -11.50 2.24
C ARG A 78 -7.08 -12.05 1.28
N ASP A 79 -8.25 -12.39 1.79
CA ASP A 79 -9.31 -13.01 1.00
C ASP A 79 -9.93 -12.02 0.00
N LEU A 80 -10.08 -10.76 0.40
CA LEU A 80 -10.47 -9.67 -0.50
C LEU A 80 -9.45 -9.45 -1.62
N ILE A 81 -8.16 -9.44 -1.31
CA ILE A 81 -7.09 -9.30 -2.31
C ILE A 81 -7.13 -10.46 -3.30
N LYS A 82 -7.22 -11.71 -2.81
CA LYS A 82 -7.32 -12.90 -3.67
C LYS A 82 -8.55 -12.82 -4.59
N ALA A 83 -9.69 -12.38 -4.05
CA ALA A 83 -10.90 -12.21 -4.84
C ALA A 83 -10.76 -11.11 -5.91
N LEU A 84 -10.16 -9.96 -5.57
CA LEU A 84 -9.91 -8.87 -6.51
C LEU A 84 -9.00 -9.31 -7.66
N VAL A 85 -7.88 -9.96 -7.36
CA VAL A 85 -6.93 -10.47 -8.36
C VAL A 85 -7.59 -11.45 -9.32
N ASN A 86 -8.50 -12.30 -8.82
CA ASN A 86 -9.18 -13.29 -9.64
C ASN A 86 -10.30 -12.70 -10.50
N GLN A 87 -10.98 -11.65 -10.03
CA GLN A 87 -12.21 -11.15 -10.65
C GLN A 87 -12.04 -9.83 -11.42
N VAL A 88 -10.97 -9.07 -11.15
CA VAL A 88 -10.72 -7.75 -11.75
C VAL A 88 -9.44 -7.82 -12.56
N THR A 89 -9.58 -7.79 -13.89
CA THR A 89 -8.45 -7.99 -14.83
C THR A 89 -8.12 -6.77 -15.68
N ASN A 90 -8.98 -5.74 -15.64
CA ASN A 90 -8.81 -4.50 -16.41
C ASN A 90 -7.92 -3.45 -15.72
N ILE A 91 -7.55 -3.66 -14.46
CA ILE A 91 -6.66 -2.81 -13.68
C ILE A 91 -5.87 -3.68 -12.67
N GLU A 92 -4.57 -3.44 -12.54
CA GLU A 92 -3.66 -4.31 -11.79
C GLU A 92 -3.42 -3.82 -10.36
N LEU A 93 -3.57 -4.72 -9.39
CA LEU A 93 -3.13 -4.50 -8.00
C LEU A 93 -1.62 -4.70 -7.90
N ILE A 94 -0.86 -3.62 -7.75
CA ILE A 94 0.60 -3.70 -7.72
C ILE A 94 1.17 -3.84 -6.30
N GLY A 95 0.37 -3.54 -5.28
CA GLY A 95 0.80 -3.63 -3.89
C GLY A 95 -0.22 -3.17 -2.87
N ILE A 96 0.16 -3.29 -1.60
CA ILE A 96 -0.63 -2.89 -0.45
C ILE A 96 0.22 -2.10 0.54
N ILE A 97 -0.41 -1.18 1.27
CA ILE A 97 0.13 -0.62 2.51
C ILE A 97 -0.57 -1.35 3.66
N PRO A 98 0.10 -2.29 4.35
CA PRO A 98 -0.49 -2.97 5.50
C PRO A 98 -0.67 -2.00 6.67
N ALA A 99 -1.52 -2.33 7.65
CA ALA A 99 -1.68 -1.49 8.85
C ALA A 99 -0.39 -1.35 9.65
N SER A 100 0.40 -2.44 9.73
CA SER A 100 1.75 -2.46 10.30
C SER A 100 2.79 -2.22 9.21
N TYR A 101 2.78 -1.04 8.58
CA TYR A 101 3.71 -0.65 7.51
C TYR A 101 5.06 -0.12 8.06
N SER A 102 5.21 0.00 9.37
CA SER A 102 6.47 0.28 10.05
C SER A 102 6.69 -0.66 11.24
N LEU A 103 7.95 -0.90 11.60
CA LEU A 103 8.36 -1.62 12.80
C LEU A 103 7.90 -0.90 14.08
N SER A 104 7.83 0.43 14.07
CA SER A 104 7.34 1.20 15.23
C SER A 104 5.87 0.94 15.59
N GLN A 105 5.09 0.36 14.67
CA GLN A 105 3.67 0.08 14.85
C GLN A 105 3.36 -1.32 15.38
N ILE A 106 4.37 -2.17 15.56
CA ILE A 106 4.20 -3.47 16.19
C ILE A 106 4.69 -3.41 17.63
N SER A 107 4.17 -4.29 18.49
CA SER A 107 4.48 -4.27 19.93
C SER A 107 5.94 -4.63 20.26
N SER A 108 6.69 -5.21 19.32
CA SER A 108 8.09 -5.59 19.51
C SER A 108 9.01 -5.08 18.40
N SER A 109 10.18 -4.57 18.76
CA SER A 109 11.06 -3.87 17.81
C SER A 109 11.99 -4.80 17.01
N THR A 110 11.54 -5.99 16.61
CA THR A 110 12.34 -6.92 15.79
C THR A 110 11.73 -7.19 14.42
N ASN A 111 12.57 -7.33 13.40
CA ASN A 111 12.14 -7.70 12.04
C ASN A 111 11.43 -9.07 12.00
N ILE A 112 11.82 -10.01 12.88
CA ILE A 112 11.20 -11.34 13.00
C ILE A 112 9.74 -11.20 13.43
N ASP A 113 9.45 -10.38 14.43
CA ASP A 113 8.08 -10.19 14.88
C ASP A 113 7.25 -9.39 13.89
N TRP A 114 7.88 -8.45 13.17
CA TRP A 114 7.23 -7.79 12.05
C TRP A 114 6.84 -8.78 10.96
N SER A 115 7.71 -9.74 10.66
CA SER A 115 7.45 -10.82 9.72
C SER A 115 6.28 -11.71 10.19
N LYS A 116 6.21 -12.03 11.48
CA LYS A 116 5.08 -12.78 12.07
C LYS A 116 3.77 -12.00 11.95
N GLN A 117 3.80 -10.70 12.25
CA GLN A 117 2.62 -9.83 12.14
C GLN A 117 2.07 -9.80 10.72
N LEU A 118 2.94 -9.80 9.72
CA LEU A 118 2.55 -9.75 8.30
C LEU A 118 2.33 -11.13 7.65
N ALA A 119 2.48 -12.23 8.39
CA ALA A 119 2.47 -13.58 7.83
C ALA A 119 1.16 -13.92 7.10
N ILE A 120 0.00 -13.53 7.66
CA ILE A 120 -1.31 -13.76 7.05
C ILE A 120 -1.43 -13.06 5.69
N LEU A 121 -0.97 -11.80 5.63
CA LEU A 121 -0.97 -11.04 4.38
C LEU A 121 0.06 -11.59 3.38
N ASN A 122 1.12 -12.26 3.84
CA ASN A 122 2.11 -12.85 2.94
C ASN A 122 1.56 -14.04 2.12
N GLU A 123 0.37 -14.55 2.44
CA GLU A 123 -0.32 -15.59 1.68
C GLU A 123 -0.99 -15.07 0.37
N ILE A 124 -0.95 -13.76 0.09
CA ILE A 124 -1.42 -13.19 -1.18
C ILE A 124 -0.38 -13.41 -2.29
N PRO A 125 -0.76 -13.31 -3.59
CA PRO A 125 0.18 -13.45 -4.71
C PRO A 125 1.47 -12.63 -4.54
N THR A 126 2.64 -13.24 -4.79
CA THR A 126 3.96 -12.65 -4.51
C THR A 126 4.32 -11.43 -5.37
N ASN A 127 3.65 -11.26 -6.50
CA ASN A 127 3.78 -10.07 -7.36
C ASN A 127 3.15 -8.80 -6.75
N ILE A 128 2.32 -8.94 -5.71
CA ILE A 128 1.73 -7.82 -4.97
C ILE A 128 2.73 -7.33 -3.93
N ARG A 129 3.22 -6.10 -4.05
CA ARG A 129 4.31 -5.59 -3.21
C ARG A 129 3.80 -5.07 -1.87
N PHE A 130 4.63 -5.08 -0.84
CA PHE A 130 4.32 -4.45 0.44
C PHE A 130 5.01 -3.09 0.51
N PHE A 131 4.22 -2.03 0.68
CA PHE A 131 4.71 -0.70 0.90
C PHE A 131 4.99 -0.50 2.39
N VAL A 132 6.22 -0.15 2.73
CA VAL A 132 6.69 -0.02 4.12
C VAL A 132 7.53 1.23 4.31
N THR A 133 7.52 1.78 5.53
CA THR A 133 8.40 2.89 5.96
C THR A 133 9.62 2.39 6.74
N GLU A 134 9.77 1.08 6.92
CA GLU A 134 10.84 0.43 7.70
C GLU A 134 10.70 0.66 9.22
N SER A 135 11.65 1.32 9.89
CA SER A 135 11.80 1.32 11.35
C SER A 135 10.75 2.18 12.06
N ALA A 136 10.31 3.25 11.41
CA ALA A 136 9.34 4.21 11.93
C ALA A 136 8.52 4.81 10.80
N THR A 137 7.35 5.36 11.12
CA THR A 137 6.52 6.09 10.14
C THR A 137 7.29 7.19 9.41
N ASN A 138 8.23 7.87 10.10
CA ASN A 138 9.18 8.81 9.52
C ASN A 138 10.61 8.35 9.86
N PRO A 139 11.25 7.55 9.00
CA PRO A 139 12.52 6.89 9.32
C PRO A 139 13.74 7.82 9.11
N SER A 140 14.57 7.98 10.14
CA SER A 140 15.85 8.72 10.07
C SER A 140 16.96 7.94 9.34
N SER A 141 16.74 6.67 9.01
CA SER A 141 17.57 5.82 8.15
C SER A 141 16.73 4.65 7.62
N ILE A 142 17.11 4.03 6.50
CA ILE A 142 16.53 2.74 6.08
C ILE A 142 17.67 1.73 5.95
N GLN A 143 17.55 0.62 6.66
CA GLN A 143 18.54 -0.46 6.71
C GLN A 143 17.90 -1.79 6.32
N THR A 144 18.64 -2.59 5.57
CA THR A 144 18.20 -3.93 5.15
C THR A 144 17.84 -4.84 6.32
N SER A 145 18.53 -4.70 7.46
CA SER A 145 18.30 -5.50 8.67
C SER A 145 16.93 -5.30 9.32
N ASN A 146 16.27 -4.17 9.06
CA ASN A 146 14.97 -3.86 9.69
C ASN A 146 13.78 -4.26 8.80
N ILE A 147 14.02 -4.67 7.55
CA ILE A 147 12.98 -5.12 6.62
C ILE A 147 12.46 -6.49 7.10
N PRO A 148 11.14 -6.76 7.08
CA PRO A 148 10.62 -8.05 7.49
C PRO A 148 11.03 -9.12 6.48
N SER A 149 11.50 -10.26 6.98
CA SER A 149 11.92 -11.41 6.18
C SER A 149 10.71 -12.23 5.76
N LEU A 150 10.01 -11.77 4.73
CA LEU A 150 8.88 -12.47 4.12
C LEU A 150 9.34 -13.20 2.86
N THR A 151 9.07 -14.52 2.78
CA THR A 151 9.49 -15.35 1.64
C THR A 151 9.02 -14.79 0.30
N ASN A 152 9.95 -14.48 -0.60
CA ASN A 152 9.70 -14.02 -1.98
C ASN A 152 8.81 -12.78 -2.10
N ARG A 153 8.83 -11.88 -1.10
CA ARG A 153 8.02 -10.65 -1.09
C ARG A 153 8.90 -9.45 -1.42
N GLN A 154 8.59 -8.77 -2.52
CA GLN A 154 9.19 -7.46 -2.79
C GLN A 154 8.55 -6.36 -1.93
N PHE A 155 9.41 -5.49 -1.41
CA PHE A 155 9.00 -4.29 -0.67
C PHE A 155 9.20 -3.03 -1.52
N ILE A 156 8.29 -2.08 -1.35
CA ILE A 156 8.45 -0.71 -1.85
C ILE A 156 8.59 0.20 -0.63
N PHE A 157 9.59 1.08 -0.65
CA PHE A 157 9.78 2.02 0.44
C PHE A 157 8.88 3.25 0.24
N PHE A 158 7.93 3.42 1.15
CA PHE A 158 7.19 4.66 1.30
C PHE A 158 8.03 5.56 2.22
N ASP A 159 8.77 6.50 1.63
CA ASP A 159 9.72 7.33 2.38
C ASP A 159 9.12 8.67 2.82
N ASN A 160 8.70 8.75 4.08
CA ASN A 160 8.10 9.94 4.68
C ASN A 160 9.12 10.97 5.21
N TRP A 161 10.41 10.87 4.88
CA TRP A 161 11.43 11.75 5.48
C TRP A 161 11.20 13.25 5.20
N ILE A 162 10.62 13.58 4.03
CA ILE A 162 10.22 14.94 3.64
C ILE A 162 8.76 15.26 3.97
N ALA A 163 8.00 14.34 4.57
CA ALA A 163 6.62 14.59 4.91
C ALA A 163 6.53 15.69 5.98
N VAL A 164 5.66 16.67 5.74
CA VAL A 164 5.43 17.87 6.58
C VAL A 164 3.98 17.96 7.06
N ASP A 165 3.15 16.99 6.71
CA ASP A 165 1.72 16.96 7.03
C ASP A 165 1.44 16.66 8.51
N SER A 166 2.40 16.07 9.21
CA SER A 166 2.34 15.75 10.65
C SER A 166 3.22 16.66 11.53
N ASN A 167 3.88 17.66 10.94
CA ASN A 167 4.96 18.43 11.54
C ASN A 167 5.05 19.85 10.94
N SER A 168 5.11 20.88 11.79
CA SER A 168 5.15 22.29 11.37
C SER A 168 6.49 22.76 10.77
N ARG A 169 7.26 21.86 10.15
CA ARG A 169 8.64 22.11 9.71
C ARG A 169 8.82 21.71 8.25
N VAL A 170 9.56 22.52 7.51
CA VAL A 170 10.01 22.19 6.15
C VAL A 170 11.38 21.51 6.23
N THR A 171 11.49 20.31 5.66
CA THR A 171 12.77 19.60 5.57
C THR A 171 13.59 20.14 4.40
N MET A 172 14.78 20.67 4.68
CA MET A 172 15.69 21.30 3.70
C MET A 172 17.05 20.58 3.60
N THR A 173 17.19 19.42 4.22
CA THR A 173 18.45 18.67 4.27
C THR A 173 18.59 17.73 3.07
N TRP A 174 19.67 16.93 3.03
CA TRP A 174 19.77 15.81 2.10
C TRP A 174 18.98 14.61 2.62
N PRO A 175 18.55 13.68 1.74
CA PRO A 175 17.94 12.43 2.17
C PRO A 175 18.83 11.72 3.21
N PRO A 176 18.26 11.23 4.32
CA PRO A 176 18.99 10.46 5.31
C PRO A 176 19.58 9.18 4.71
N ASN A 177 20.52 8.57 5.43
CA ASN A 177 21.22 7.38 4.94
C ASN A 177 20.23 6.25 4.60
N ARG A 178 20.23 5.82 3.35
CA ARG A 178 19.50 4.67 2.81
C ARG A 178 20.55 3.66 2.42
N ASP A 179 20.58 2.50 3.08
CA ASP A 179 21.52 1.43 2.76
C ASP A 179 21.39 1.09 1.26
N PRO A 180 22.46 1.21 0.44
CA PRO A 180 22.38 0.97 -1.01
C PRO A 180 21.85 -0.43 -1.34
N ASN A 181 22.00 -1.39 -0.42
CA ASN A 181 21.57 -2.76 -0.62
C ASN A 181 20.05 -2.95 -0.47
N ILE A 182 19.29 -1.94 -0.06
CA ILE A 182 17.82 -2.04 0.03
C ILE A 182 17.18 -2.31 -1.34
N TYR A 183 17.85 -1.94 -2.43
CA TYR A 183 17.41 -2.24 -3.80
C TYR A 183 17.71 -3.68 -4.24
N HIS A 184 18.43 -4.43 -3.40
CA HIS A 184 18.83 -5.83 -3.63
C HIS A 184 18.30 -6.79 -2.55
N ALA A 185 17.63 -6.28 -1.51
CA ALA A 185 16.98 -7.09 -0.50
C ALA A 185 15.76 -7.79 -1.12
N ALA A 186 15.78 -9.12 -1.08
CA ALA A 186 14.77 -10.01 -1.64
C ALA A 186 14.04 -10.79 -0.55
#